data_AF-A0A7S3J3Z1-F1
#
_entry.id   AF-A0A7S3J3Z1-F1
#
_cell.length_a   1.000
_cell.length_b   1.000
_cell.length_c   1.000
_cell.angle_alpha   90.00
_cell.angle_beta   90.00
_cell.angle_gamma   90.00
#
_symmetry.space_group_name_H-M   'P 1'
#
loop_
_entity.id
_entity.type
_entity.pdbx_description
1 polymer ?
#
loop_
_entity_poly.entity_id
_entity_poly.type
_entity_poly.pdbx_seq_one_letter_code
_entity_poly.pdbx_strand_id
1 'polypeptide(L)'
;MNDEKFKFKMDKKFYSPNIFLRIWFAIITPFVIGGTLRTFKSFRTDPQSEKIRELKAKDDFKNYYCASKEIPFEDIRKCYKQYEKTTFNDYILGALSISMHKWYTNNGVKDPKKILTLIPINNRPFPKNLDDLKLNNTTTAFKFELPINADIREILKTNKTTFSRFMNITYLSCIGNLGTAVPYLPEFLAHHLFLDYYRGVDLLFSNVPFSTEPWYFC
;
A
#
# COMPACT_ATOMS: atom_id res chain seq x y z
N MET A 1 -23.31 -37.04 0.99
CA MET A 1 -22.16 -36.98 0.06
C MET A 1 -20.96 -37.49 0.84
N ASN A 2 -20.19 -38.43 0.29
CA ASN A 2 -19.15 -39.15 1.04
C ASN A 2 -17.92 -38.23 1.28
N ASP A 3 -17.79 -37.71 2.50
CA ASP A 3 -16.79 -36.70 2.93
C ASP A 3 -15.35 -37.23 3.08
N GLU A 4 -15.10 -38.50 2.78
CA GLU A 4 -13.75 -39.08 2.92
C GLU A 4 -12.78 -38.65 1.81
N LYS A 5 -13.27 -38.07 0.70
CA LYS A 5 -12.42 -37.62 -0.43
C LYS A 5 -11.60 -36.35 -0.14
N PHE A 6 -11.80 -35.68 1.00
CA PHE A 6 -11.14 -34.40 1.33
C PHE A 6 -10.33 -34.41 2.64
N LYS A 7 -9.91 -35.59 3.13
CA LYS A 7 -8.89 -35.67 4.19
C LYS A 7 -7.51 -35.26 3.66
N PHE A 8 -7.25 -33.95 3.57
CA PHE A 8 -5.89 -33.44 3.47
C PHE A 8 -5.28 -33.36 4.87
N LYS A 9 -4.34 -34.27 5.14
CA LYS A 9 -3.43 -34.13 6.29
C LYS A 9 -2.56 -32.90 6.07
N MET A 10 -2.66 -31.90 6.95
CA MET A 10 -1.61 -30.89 7.11
C MET A 10 -1.13 -30.84 8.55
N ASP A 11 -0.36 -31.85 8.94
CA ASP A 11 0.68 -31.72 9.97
C ASP A 11 1.89 -31.00 9.36
N LYS A 12 1.76 -29.71 8.97
CA LYS A 12 2.95 -28.93 8.61
C LYS A 12 3.51 -28.27 9.87
N LYS A 13 4.39 -29.01 10.55
CA LYS A 13 5.37 -28.40 11.45
C LYS A 13 6.26 -27.49 10.62
N PHE A 14 6.20 -26.17 10.87
CA PHE A 14 7.20 -25.26 10.33
C PHE A 14 8.51 -25.54 11.05
N TYR A 15 9.39 -26.28 10.39
CA TYR A 15 10.72 -26.53 10.89
C TYR A 15 11.44 -25.19 11.06
N SER A 16 12.04 -24.97 12.24
CA SER A 16 12.96 -23.86 12.40
C SER A 16 14.04 -23.99 11.32
N PRO A 17 14.30 -22.96 10.51
CA PRO A 17 15.29 -23.05 9.46
C PRO A 17 16.62 -23.49 10.06
N ASN A 18 17.28 -24.45 9.40
CA ASN A 18 18.57 -24.93 9.88
C ASN A 18 19.59 -23.77 9.91
N ILE A 19 20.69 -23.97 10.63
CA ILE A 19 21.69 -22.92 10.82
C ILE A 19 22.25 -22.38 9.49
N PHE A 20 22.35 -23.22 8.45
CA PHE A 20 22.79 -22.82 7.12
C PHE A 20 21.83 -21.83 6.46
N LEU A 21 20.52 -22.08 6.50
CA LEU A 21 19.51 -21.14 6.01
C LEU A 21 19.58 -19.81 6.76
N ARG A 22 19.78 -19.83 8.08
CA ARG A 22 19.93 -18.60 8.87
C ARG A 22 21.15 -17.79 8.45
N ILE A 23 22.30 -18.44 8.24
CA ILE A 23 23.52 -17.80 7.76
C ILE A 23 23.30 -17.24 6.34
N TRP A 24 22.66 -18.01 5.46
CA TRP A 24 22.39 -17.59 4.09
C TRP A 24 21.46 -16.37 4.04
N PHE A 25 20.38 -16.37 4.85
CA PHE A 25 19.52 -15.20 5.03
C PHE A 25 20.30 -14.03 5.63
N ALA A 26 21.17 -14.24 6.61
CA ALA A 26 21.98 -13.16 7.18
C ALA A 26 22.91 -12.51 6.14
N ILE A 27 23.43 -13.27 5.18
CA ILE A 27 24.29 -12.77 4.09
C ILE A 27 23.47 -12.00 3.06
N ILE A 28 22.28 -12.48 2.69
CA ILE A 28 21.49 -11.89 1.59
C ILE A 28 20.61 -10.73 2.06
N THR A 29 20.16 -10.76 3.31
CA THR A 29 19.29 -9.74 3.89
C THR A 29 19.84 -8.32 3.72
N PRO A 30 21.13 -8.02 3.96
CA PRO A 30 21.69 -6.69 3.71
C PRO A 30 21.55 -6.21 2.26
N PHE A 31 21.72 -7.11 1.27
CA PHE A 31 21.57 -6.75 -0.14
C PHE A 31 20.10 -6.51 -0.51
N VAL A 32 19.20 -7.34 0.01
CA VAL A 32 17.76 -7.16 -0.17
C VAL A 32 17.29 -5.86 0.48
N ILE A 33 17.71 -5.59 1.73
CA ILE A 33 17.42 -4.34 2.45
C ILE A 33 17.99 -3.15 1.68
N GLY A 34 19.26 -3.21 1.26
CA GLY A 34 19.92 -2.13 0.52
C GLY A 34 19.24 -1.81 -0.82
N GLY A 35 18.89 -2.83 -1.60
CA GLY A 35 18.15 -2.67 -2.85
C GLY A 35 16.74 -2.13 -2.64
N THR A 36 16.07 -2.60 -1.58
CA THR A 36 14.74 -2.14 -1.18
C THR A 36 14.77 -0.68 -0.74
N LEU A 37 15.72 -0.29 0.12
CA LEU A 37 15.95 1.08 0.56
C LEU A 37 16.26 2.01 -0.62
N ARG A 38 17.11 1.58 -1.57
CA ARG A 38 17.42 2.35 -2.78
C ARG A 38 16.16 2.59 -3.62
N THR A 39 15.33 1.56 -3.78
CA THR A 39 14.03 1.68 -4.47
C THR A 39 13.12 2.64 -3.73
N PHE A 40 13.04 2.55 -2.40
CA PHE A 40 12.21 3.43 -1.58
C PHE A 40 12.65 4.88 -1.58
N LYS A 41 13.96 5.14 -1.63
CA LYS A 41 14.51 6.49 -1.78
C LYS A 41 14.23 7.10 -3.15
N SER A 42 13.99 6.29 -4.18
CA SER A 42 13.62 6.78 -5.51
C SER A 42 12.19 7.32 -5.59
N PHE A 43 11.31 6.89 -4.69
CA PHE A 43 9.93 7.36 -4.66
C PHE A 43 9.84 8.74 -4.04
N ARG A 44 9.23 9.67 -4.80
CA ARG A 44 9.07 11.06 -4.40
C ARG A 44 7.79 11.64 -4.98
N THR A 45 7.14 12.46 -4.16
CA THR A 45 6.12 13.42 -4.59
C THR A 45 6.72 14.35 -5.62
N ASP A 46 5.93 14.75 -6.61
CA ASP A 46 6.36 15.76 -7.56
C ASP A 46 6.56 17.12 -6.86
N PRO A 47 7.66 17.86 -7.13
CA PRO A 47 7.93 19.14 -6.46
C PRO A 47 6.81 20.18 -6.60
N GLN A 48 6.03 20.19 -7.70
CA GLN A 48 4.86 21.07 -7.80
C GLN A 48 3.75 20.63 -6.86
N SER A 49 3.56 19.32 -6.72
CA SER A 49 2.58 18.76 -5.79
C SER A 49 2.94 19.01 -4.32
N GLU A 50 4.23 19.14 -3.99
CA GLU A 50 4.70 19.49 -2.64
C GLU A 50 4.38 20.93 -2.23
N LYS A 51 4.27 21.87 -3.20
CA LYS A 51 3.95 23.29 -2.91
C LYS A 51 2.64 23.47 -2.17
N ILE A 52 1.75 22.49 -2.25
CA ILE A 52 0.49 22.51 -1.51
C ILE A 52 0.70 22.48 0.01
N ARG A 53 1.84 21.95 0.49
CA ARG A 53 2.21 21.98 1.91
C ARG A 53 2.55 23.39 2.39
N GLU A 54 2.91 24.28 1.46
CA GLU A 54 3.19 25.70 1.74
C GLU A 54 1.89 26.51 1.83
N LEU A 55 0.79 25.99 1.28
CA LEU A 55 -0.52 26.57 1.52
C LEU A 55 -0.83 26.37 2.99
N LYS A 56 -0.78 27.45 3.76
CA LYS A 56 -1.27 27.46 5.13
C LYS A 56 -2.75 27.04 5.08
N ALA A 57 -3.03 25.82 5.54
CA ALA A 57 -4.36 25.48 5.96
C ALA A 57 -4.76 26.55 7.00
N LYS A 58 -6.03 27.02 7.00
CA LYS A 58 -6.52 27.75 8.17
C LYS A 58 -6.20 26.88 9.40
N ASP A 59 -5.69 27.46 10.48
CA ASP A 59 -5.01 26.76 11.58
C ASP A 59 -5.83 25.62 12.27
N ASP A 60 -7.09 25.44 11.88
CA ASP A 60 -8.08 24.52 12.44
C ASP A 60 -8.15 23.13 11.78
N PHE A 61 -7.38 22.83 10.73
CA PHE A 61 -7.57 21.57 9.95
C PHE A 61 -6.93 20.30 10.54
N LYS A 62 -6.32 20.33 11.74
CA LYS A 62 -5.83 19.10 12.37
C LYS A 62 -7.02 18.22 12.79
N ASN A 63 -7.14 17.07 12.12
CA ASN A 63 -8.12 15.99 12.39
C ASN A 63 -9.58 16.26 11.95
N TYR A 64 -9.79 16.85 10.77
CA TYR A 64 -11.15 16.99 10.23
C TYR A 64 -11.65 15.65 9.64
N TYR A 65 -12.74 15.12 10.20
CA TYR A 65 -13.43 13.97 9.64
C TYR A 65 -14.46 14.44 8.61
N CYS A 66 -14.15 14.24 7.32
CA CYS A 66 -15.08 14.47 6.24
C CYS A 66 -15.85 13.18 5.92
N ALA A 67 -17.16 13.19 6.13
CA ALA A 67 -18.06 12.18 5.58
C ALA A 67 -18.78 12.77 4.35
N SER A 68 -18.79 12.02 3.24
CA SER A 68 -19.68 12.33 2.13
C SER A 68 -21.06 11.73 2.38
N LYS A 69 -22.03 12.08 1.52
CA LYS A 69 -23.26 11.30 1.42
C LYS A 69 -22.94 9.82 1.16
N GLU A 70 -23.79 8.94 1.64
CA GLU A 70 -23.75 7.52 1.28
C GLU A 70 -24.00 7.39 -0.23
N ILE A 71 -23.15 6.61 -0.90
CA ILE A 71 -23.28 6.29 -2.32
C ILE A 71 -23.46 4.78 -2.41
N PRO A 72 -24.56 4.27 -3.00
CA PRO A 72 -24.75 2.85 -3.19
C PRO A 72 -23.60 2.23 -3.98
N PHE A 73 -23.09 1.09 -3.50
CA PHE A 73 -21.96 0.41 -4.15
C PHE A 73 -22.26 0.02 -5.60
N GLU A 74 -23.51 -0.34 -5.88
CA GLU A 74 -24.03 -0.75 -7.18
C GLU A 74 -23.87 0.36 -8.23
N ASP A 75 -24.01 1.62 -7.82
CA ASP A 75 -23.83 2.74 -8.72
C ASP A 75 -22.34 2.95 -9.03
N ILE A 76 -21.47 2.83 -8.03
CA ILE A 76 -20.02 2.84 -8.25
C ILE A 76 -19.59 1.65 -9.13
N ARG A 77 -20.23 0.49 -8.94
CA ARG A 77 -19.98 -0.72 -9.72
C ARG A 77 -20.29 -0.54 -11.19
N LYS A 78 -21.42 0.10 -11.53
CA LYS A 78 -21.74 0.46 -12.92
C LYS A 78 -20.65 1.37 -13.50
N CYS A 79 -20.18 2.34 -12.72
CA CYS A 79 -19.15 3.29 -13.15
C CYS A 79 -17.80 2.63 -13.45
N TYR A 80 -17.26 1.76 -12.60
CA TYR A 80 -15.93 1.18 -12.89
C TYR A 80 -15.98 0.05 -13.93
N LYS A 81 -17.12 -0.63 -14.08
CA LYS A 81 -17.29 -1.74 -15.05
C LYS A 81 -17.29 -1.29 -16.51
N GLN A 82 -17.45 0.00 -16.80
CA GLN A 82 -17.30 0.54 -18.15
C GLN A 82 -15.84 0.51 -18.65
N TYR A 83 -14.86 0.30 -17.75
CA TYR A 83 -13.44 0.23 -18.10
C TYR A 83 -12.96 -1.22 -18.08
N GLU A 84 -12.34 -1.66 -19.17
CA GLU A 84 -11.86 -3.04 -19.32
C GLU A 84 -10.81 -3.39 -18.24
N LYS A 85 -10.95 -4.58 -17.63
CA LYS A 85 -10.01 -5.13 -16.63
C LYS A 85 -9.74 -4.18 -15.44
N THR A 86 -10.67 -3.30 -15.10
CA THR A 86 -10.52 -2.34 -14.00
C THR A 86 -11.19 -2.87 -12.73
N THR A 87 -10.45 -2.83 -11.62
CA THR A 87 -10.97 -3.18 -10.30
C THR A 87 -11.61 -1.96 -9.63
N PHE A 88 -12.36 -2.19 -8.56
CA PHE A 88 -12.91 -1.12 -7.73
C PHE A 88 -11.79 -0.20 -7.20
N ASN A 89 -10.70 -0.77 -6.69
CA ASN A 89 -9.57 0.00 -6.13
C ASN A 89 -8.89 0.87 -7.19
N ASP A 90 -8.69 0.35 -8.41
CA ASP A 90 -8.13 1.14 -9.52
C ASP A 90 -8.99 2.38 -9.81
N TYR A 91 -10.30 2.20 -9.82
CA TYR A 91 -11.26 3.26 -10.08
C TYR A 91 -11.30 4.30 -8.95
N ILE A 92 -11.27 3.88 -7.69
CA ILE A 92 -11.22 4.81 -6.55
C ILE A 92 -9.92 5.61 -6.56
N LEU A 93 -8.77 4.97 -6.84
CA LEU A 93 -7.50 5.68 -7.03
C LEU A 93 -7.56 6.66 -8.21
N GLY A 94 -8.26 6.30 -9.29
CA GLY A 94 -8.51 7.20 -10.42
C GLY A 94 -9.35 8.42 -10.05
N ALA A 95 -10.44 8.22 -9.32
CA ALA A 95 -11.27 9.30 -8.80
C ALA A 95 -10.51 10.21 -7.82
N LEU A 96 -9.68 9.64 -6.94
CA LEU A 96 -8.79 10.39 -6.05
C LEU A 96 -7.81 11.25 -6.84
N SER A 97 -7.16 10.67 -7.86
CA SER A 97 -6.23 11.39 -8.74
C SER A 97 -6.88 12.60 -9.42
N ILE A 98 -8.08 12.44 -10.00
CA ILE A 98 -8.83 13.54 -10.61
C ILE A 98 -9.22 14.61 -9.58
N SER A 99 -9.64 14.17 -8.39
CA SER A 99 -10.05 15.09 -7.32
C SER A 99 -8.88 15.93 -6.85
N MET A 100 -7.71 15.30 -6.67
CA MET A 100 -6.45 15.98 -6.37
C MET A 100 -6.05 16.93 -7.51
N HIS A 101 -6.12 16.52 -8.78
CA HIS A 101 -5.83 17.39 -9.91
C HIS A 101 -6.67 18.67 -9.89
N LYS A 102 -7.99 18.53 -9.69
CA LYS A 102 -8.91 19.68 -9.55
C LYS A 102 -8.53 20.56 -8.36
N TRP A 103 -8.26 19.94 -7.21
CA TRP A 103 -7.87 20.68 -6.01
C TRP A 103 -6.56 21.45 -6.19
N TYR A 104 -5.52 20.83 -6.75
CA TYR A 104 -4.26 21.49 -7.09
C TYR A 104 -4.47 22.67 -8.04
N THR A 105 -5.25 22.47 -9.11
CA THR A 105 -5.55 23.51 -10.10
C THR A 105 -6.27 24.69 -9.45
N ASN A 106 -7.27 24.43 -8.61
CA ASN A 106 -8.03 25.46 -7.89
C ASN A 106 -7.17 26.27 -6.91
N ASN A 107 -6.06 25.70 -6.44
CA ASN A 107 -5.11 26.36 -5.55
C ASN A 107 -3.87 26.92 -6.28
N GLY A 108 -3.92 27.03 -7.62
CA GLY A 108 -2.87 27.66 -8.41
C GLY A 108 -1.59 26.81 -8.57
N VAL A 109 -1.62 25.53 -8.18
CA VAL A 109 -0.51 24.61 -8.43
C VAL A 109 -0.51 24.23 -9.92
N LYS A 110 0.61 24.49 -10.59
CA LYS A 110 0.77 24.26 -12.03
C LYS A 110 1.32 22.86 -12.29
N ASP A 111 0.65 22.11 -13.18
CA ASP A 111 1.09 20.80 -13.68
C ASP A 111 1.49 19.79 -12.58
N PRO A 112 0.61 19.48 -11.61
CA PRO A 112 0.88 18.45 -10.61
C PRO A 112 0.95 17.07 -11.29
N LYS A 113 2.07 16.36 -11.16
CA LYS A 113 2.28 15.09 -11.88
C LYS A 113 1.97 13.85 -11.06
N LYS A 114 2.36 13.85 -9.78
CA LYS A 114 2.22 12.68 -8.91
C LYS A 114 2.30 13.04 -7.43
N ILE A 115 1.61 12.25 -6.63
CA ILE A 115 1.74 12.25 -5.16
C ILE A 115 2.18 10.88 -4.67
N LEU A 116 2.83 10.87 -3.52
CA LEU A 116 3.30 9.65 -2.91
C LEU A 116 2.24 9.09 -1.98
N THR A 117 1.57 8.04 -2.43
CA THR A 117 0.50 7.36 -1.70
C THR A 117 1.04 6.11 -1.03
N LEU A 118 0.47 5.78 0.13
CA LEU A 118 0.70 4.53 0.81
C LEU A 118 -0.60 3.72 0.83
N ILE A 119 -0.54 2.48 0.33
CA ILE A 119 -1.69 1.58 0.22
C ILE A 119 -1.44 0.37 1.12
N PRO A 120 -2.21 0.14 2.20
CA PRO A 120 -2.09 -1.07 2.97
C PRO A 120 -2.56 -2.27 2.15
N ILE A 121 -1.79 -3.35 2.21
CA ILE A 121 -2.06 -4.62 1.55
C ILE A 121 -2.24 -5.67 2.63
N ASN A 122 -3.35 -6.41 2.53
CA ASN A 122 -3.59 -7.57 3.38
C ASN A 122 -2.63 -8.70 2.99
N ASN A 123 -1.75 -9.07 3.92
CA ASN A 123 -0.81 -10.19 3.72
C ASN A 123 -1.39 -11.52 4.18
N ARG A 124 -2.63 -11.55 4.68
CA ARG A 124 -3.26 -12.80 5.08
C ARG A 124 -3.51 -13.67 3.86
N PRO A 125 -3.20 -14.99 3.92
CA PRO A 125 -3.69 -15.91 2.93
C PRO A 125 -5.22 -15.89 2.96
N PHE A 126 -5.85 -16.07 1.80
CA PHE A 126 -7.31 -16.22 1.74
C PHE A 126 -7.72 -17.42 2.60
N PRO A 127 -8.66 -17.25 3.55
CA PRO A 127 -9.15 -18.36 4.35
C PRO A 127 -9.86 -19.36 3.43
N LYS A 128 -9.59 -20.65 3.61
CA LYS A 128 -10.25 -21.70 2.83
C LYS A 128 -11.58 -22.12 3.46
N ASN A 129 -11.74 -21.87 4.75
CA ASN A 129 -12.91 -22.15 5.56
C ASN A 129 -13.04 -21.10 6.69
N LEU A 130 -14.11 -21.19 7.47
CA LEU A 130 -14.37 -20.24 8.55
C LEU A 130 -13.34 -20.33 9.69
N ASP A 131 -12.85 -21.54 9.98
CA ASP A 131 -11.89 -21.80 11.07
C ASP A 131 -10.49 -21.23 10.75
N ASP A 132 -10.15 -21.09 9.47
CA ASP A 132 -8.92 -20.45 8.97
C ASP A 132 -8.96 -18.92 9.07
N LEU A 133 -10.09 -18.32 9.48
CA LEU A 133 -10.24 -16.89 9.58
C LEU A 133 -9.37 -16.33 10.72
N LYS A 134 -8.19 -15.83 10.36
CA LYS A 134 -7.33 -15.10 11.30
C LYS A 134 -7.78 -13.65 11.43
N LEU A 135 -8.19 -13.28 12.64
CA LEU A 135 -8.59 -11.91 13.01
C LEU A 135 -7.40 -11.01 13.40
N ASN A 136 -6.17 -11.47 13.24
CA ASN A 136 -4.99 -10.64 13.49
C ASN A 136 -4.77 -9.62 12.36
N ASN A 137 -4.24 -8.45 12.71
CA ASN A 137 -3.93 -7.43 11.72
C ASN A 137 -2.59 -7.73 11.06
N THR A 138 -2.61 -8.47 9.95
CA THR A 138 -1.41 -8.77 9.16
C THR A 138 -1.45 -7.97 7.86
N THR A 139 -1.13 -6.69 7.96
CA THR A 139 -1.02 -5.78 6.81
C THR A 139 0.42 -5.32 6.62
N THR A 140 0.84 -5.26 5.36
CA THR A 140 1.98 -4.42 4.97
C THR A 140 1.44 -3.17 4.30
N ALA A 141 2.30 -2.21 4.01
CA ALA A 141 1.94 -1.03 3.26
C ALA A 141 2.83 -0.95 2.02
N PHE A 142 2.25 -0.58 0.89
CA PHE A 142 2.91 -0.43 -0.39
C PHE A 142 2.98 1.05 -0.76
N LYS A 143 4.20 1.52 -1.02
CA LYS A 143 4.44 2.89 -1.47
C LYS A 143 4.21 3.00 -2.98
N PHE A 144 3.31 3.88 -3.37
CA PHE A 144 2.79 4.00 -4.72
C PHE A 144 2.83 5.46 -5.18
N GLU A 145 3.41 5.73 -6.34
CA GLU A 145 3.32 7.04 -6.98
C GLU A 145 1.99 7.13 -7.72
N LEU A 146 1.01 7.79 -7.10
CA LEU A 146 -0.29 8.03 -7.71
C LEU A 146 -0.13 9.16 -8.74
N PRO A 147 -0.32 8.89 -10.05
CA PRO A 147 -0.32 9.95 -11.05
C PRO A 147 -1.47 10.92 -10.76
N ILE A 148 -1.25 12.21 -10.99
CA ILE A 148 -2.27 13.25 -10.92
C ILE A 148 -2.59 13.67 -12.35
N ASN A 149 -3.84 13.45 -12.79
CA ASN A 149 -4.27 13.76 -14.15
C ASN A 149 -5.76 14.09 -14.18
N ALA A 150 -6.23 14.77 -15.23
CA ALA A 150 -7.64 15.03 -15.47
C ALA A 150 -8.35 13.87 -16.17
N ASP A 151 -7.63 13.01 -16.91
CA ASP A 151 -8.21 11.88 -17.64
C ASP A 151 -8.12 10.56 -16.86
N ILE A 152 -9.28 10.03 -16.48
CA ILE A 152 -9.41 8.75 -15.77
C ILE A 152 -8.84 7.57 -16.55
N ARG A 153 -8.92 7.55 -17.88
CA ARG A 153 -8.45 6.41 -18.69
C ARG A 153 -6.93 6.28 -18.62
N GLU A 154 -6.23 7.39 -18.76
CA GLU A 154 -4.77 7.44 -18.62
C GLU A 154 -4.33 7.11 -17.18
N ILE A 155 -5.08 7.55 -16.17
CA ILE A 155 -4.81 7.18 -14.78
C ILE A 155 -4.95 5.68 -14.57
N LEU A 156 -6.05 5.07 -15.03
CA LEU A 156 -6.30 3.64 -14.89
C LEU A 156 -5.21 2.79 -15.57
N LYS A 157 -4.77 3.20 -16.77
CA LYS A 157 -3.67 2.54 -17.49
C LYS A 157 -2.34 2.66 -16.75
N THR A 158 -2.03 3.85 -16.25
CA THR A 158 -0.79 4.12 -15.49
C THR A 158 -0.80 3.34 -14.18
N ASN A 159 -1.91 3.38 -13.43
CA ASN A 159 -2.06 2.66 -12.16
C ASN A 159 -1.83 1.16 -12.33
N LYS A 160 -2.43 0.53 -13.35
CA LYS A 160 -2.21 -0.90 -13.62
C LYS A 160 -0.76 -1.22 -13.94
N THR A 161 -0.11 -0.39 -14.76
CA THR A 161 1.28 -0.58 -15.16
C THR A 161 2.20 -0.47 -13.94
N THR A 162 2.02 0.59 -13.14
CA THR A 162 2.78 0.83 -11.91
C THR A 162 2.53 -0.29 -10.91
N PHE A 163 1.27 -0.63 -10.63
CA PHE A 163 0.91 -1.68 -9.69
C PHE A 163 1.46 -3.04 -10.11
N SER A 164 1.36 -3.41 -11.39
CA SER A 164 1.91 -4.69 -11.89
C SER A 164 3.42 -4.76 -11.79
N ARG A 165 4.12 -3.65 -12.06
CA ARG A 165 5.58 -3.56 -11.90
C ARG A 165 6.00 -3.76 -10.44
N PHE A 166 5.23 -3.22 -9.50
CA PHE A 166 5.57 -3.28 -8.08
C PHE A 166 5.02 -4.50 -7.35
N MET A 167 3.89 -5.06 -7.76
CA MET A 167 3.34 -6.29 -7.21
C MET A 167 4.01 -7.55 -7.77
N ASN A 168 5.15 -7.40 -8.43
CA ASN A 168 5.95 -8.55 -8.82
C ASN A 168 6.36 -9.33 -7.56
N ILE A 169 6.40 -10.66 -7.70
CA ILE A 169 6.78 -11.64 -6.66
C ILE A 169 8.01 -11.19 -5.89
N THR A 170 9.00 -10.58 -6.56
CA THR A 170 10.21 -10.08 -5.92
C THR A 170 9.92 -9.04 -4.83
N TYR A 171 9.05 -8.07 -5.08
CA TYR A 171 8.75 -7.02 -4.10
C TYR A 171 7.98 -7.56 -2.90
N LEU A 172 6.96 -8.39 -3.14
CA LEU A 172 6.19 -9.04 -2.08
C LEU A 172 7.07 -9.97 -1.24
N SER A 173 7.98 -10.69 -1.89
CA SER A 173 8.97 -11.53 -1.21
C SER A 173 9.95 -10.68 -0.40
N CYS A 174 10.44 -9.57 -0.95
CA CYS A 174 11.32 -8.65 -0.24
C CYS A 174 10.65 -8.06 1.00
N ILE A 175 9.41 -7.58 0.90
CA ILE A 175 8.66 -7.07 2.05
C ILE A 175 8.39 -8.17 3.07
N GLY A 176 7.98 -9.36 2.64
CA GLY A 176 7.76 -10.50 3.53
C GLY A 176 9.03 -10.86 4.29
N ASN A 177 10.16 -10.96 3.59
CA ASN A 177 11.48 -11.22 4.18
C ASN A 177 11.93 -10.09 5.10
N LEU A 178 11.65 -8.83 4.74
CA LEU A 178 11.95 -7.67 5.59
C LEU A 178 11.18 -7.76 6.91
N GLY A 179 9.89 -8.12 6.87
CA GLY A 179 9.09 -8.36 8.06
C GLY A 179 9.67 -9.45 8.96
N THR A 180 10.25 -10.51 8.39
CA THR A 180 10.95 -11.55 9.17
C THR A 180 12.32 -11.12 9.67
N ALA A 181 13.00 -10.20 8.98
CA ALA A 181 14.34 -9.73 9.33
C ALA A 181 14.31 -8.62 10.40
N VAL A 182 13.26 -7.80 10.42
CA VAL A 182 13.12 -6.64 11.32
C VAL A 182 13.35 -6.98 12.80
N PRO A 183 12.81 -8.07 13.37
CA PRO A 183 13.06 -8.43 14.78
C PRO A 183 14.53 -8.72 15.10
N TYR A 184 15.35 -8.98 14.10
CA TYR A 184 16.79 -9.24 14.24
C TYR A 184 17.66 -8.01 13.96
N LEU A 185 17.05 -6.90 13.51
CA LEU A 185 17.77 -5.65 13.28
C LEU A 185 17.94 -4.89 14.61
N PRO A 186 19.11 -4.28 14.85
CA PRO A 186 19.24 -3.23 15.86
C PRO A 186 18.17 -2.15 15.69
N GLU A 187 17.62 -1.68 16.81
CA GLU A 187 16.50 -0.73 16.83
C GLU A 187 16.75 0.50 15.95
N PHE A 188 17.95 1.09 16.01
CA PHE A 188 18.29 2.27 15.20
C PHE A 188 18.21 2.02 13.69
N LEU A 189 18.50 0.79 13.22
CA LEU A 189 18.39 0.41 11.82
C LEU A 189 16.94 0.14 11.44
N ALA A 190 16.18 -0.55 12.29
CA ALA A 190 14.76 -0.77 12.08
C ALA A 190 14.02 0.58 11.98
N HIS A 191 14.30 1.50 12.91
CA HIS A 191 13.72 2.83 12.93
C HIS A 191 14.08 3.62 11.66
N HIS A 192 15.35 3.66 11.25
CA HIS A 192 15.74 4.30 9.99
C HIS A 192 15.04 3.68 8.77
N LEU A 193 14.93 2.36 8.73
CA LEU A 193 14.29 1.62 7.65
C LEU A 193 12.80 1.97 7.53
N PHE A 194 12.07 2.01 8.65
CA PHE A 194 10.64 2.34 8.68
C PHE A 194 10.38 3.83 8.48
N LEU A 195 11.13 4.71 9.15
CA LEU A 195 10.98 6.15 8.97
C LEU A 195 11.28 6.55 7.53
N ASP A 196 12.39 6.10 6.93
CA ASP A 196 12.70 6.41 5.53
C ASP A 196 11.64 5.84 4.59
N TYR A 197 11.06 4.70 4.94
CA TYR A 197 9.98 4.11 4.15
C TYR A 197 8.73 4.99 4.14
N TYR A 198 8.28 5.46 5.31
CA TYR A 198 7.08 6.29 5.44
C TYR A 198 7.31 7.78 5.13
N ARG A 199 8.57 8.23 5.10
CA ARG A 199 8.91 9.63 4.85
C ARG A 199 8.37 10.09 3.49
N GLY A 200 7.72 11.26 3.52
CA GLY A 200 7.20 11.93 2.32
C GLY A 200 5.91 11.33 1.75
N VAL A 201 5.25 10.41 2.45
CA VAL A 201 3.89 9.98 2.08
C VAL A 201 2.93 11.17 2.23
N ASP A 202 2.22 11.49 1.16
CA ASP A 202 1.20 12.55 1.13
C ASP A 202 -0.19 12.03 1.50
N LEU A 203 -0.48 10.77 1.14
CA LEU A 203 -1.81 10.19 1.23
C LEU A 203 -1.73 8.73 1.69
N LEU A 204 -2.56 8.37 2.66
CA LEU A 204 -2.84 6.98 3.01
C LEU A 204 -4.21 6.61 2.44
N PHE A 205 -4.28 5.57 1.62
CA PHE A 205 -5.54 5.09 1.06
C PHE A 205 -5.78 3.64 1.47
N SER A 206 -6.87 3.34 2.18
CA SER A 206 -7.27 1.98 2.56
C SER A 206 -8.72 1.72 2.17
N ASN A 207 -8.98 0.53 1.65
CA ASN A 207 -10.32 -0.03 1.49
C ASN A 207 -10.67 -1.05 2.60
N VAL A 208 -9.74 -1.29 3.53
CA VAL A 208 -9.96 -2.10 4.73
C VAL A 208 -10.53 -1.16 5.80
N PRO A 209 -11.59 -1.56 6.53
CA PRO A 209 -12.11 -0.74 7.63
C PRO A 209 -10.96 -0.33 8.55
N PHE A 210 -10.81 0.98 8.75
CA PHE A 210 -9.76 1.54 9.59
C PHE A 210 -9.97 1.10 11.04
N SER A 211 -8.86 0.89 11.75
CA SER A 211 -8.89 0.95 13.21
C SER A 211 -9.46 2.31 13.64
N THR A 212 -10.36 2.31 14.60
CA THR A 212 -10.85 3.54 15.23
C THR A 212 -9.77 4.23 16.06
N GLU A 213 -8.62 3.58 16.26
CA GLU A 213 -7.47 4.12 16.99
C GLU A 213 -6.49 4.82 16.03
N PRO A 214 -5.94 6.00 16.41
CA PRO A 214 -4.94 6.70 15.61
C PRO A 214 -3.67 5.87 15.45
N TRP A 215 -3.13 5.86 14.24
CA TRP A 215 -1.88 5.16 13.96
C TRP A 215 -0.72 5.99 14.49
N TYR A 216 -0.11 5.52 15.56
CA TYR A 216 1.18 6.02 15.99
C TYR A 216 2.24 5.38 15.09
N PHE A 217 2.71 6.13 14.08
CA PHE A 217 3.96 5.79 13.40
C PHE A 217 5.08 6.09 14.38
N CYS A 218 5.53 5.08 15.11
CA CYS A 218 6.76 5.13 15.92
C CYS A 218 8.00 4.96 15.03
#